data_AF-A0A2E1BAV5-F1
#
_entry.id   AF-A0A2E1BAV5-F1
#
_cell.length_a   1.000
_cell.length_b   1.000
_cell.length_c   1.000
_cell.angle_alpha   90.00
_cell.angle_beta   90.00
_cell.angle_gamma   90.00
#
_symmetry.space_group_name_H-M   'P 1'
#
loop_
_entity.id
_entity.type
_entity.pdbx_description
1 polymer ?
#
loop_
_entity_poly.entity_id
_entity_poly.type
_entity_poly.pdbx_seq_one_letter_code
_entity_poly.pdbx_strand_id
1 'polypeptide(L)'
;MLSFATHNDRAGRIAAGLSNGGVALSEDGGQSWEARSQGLPEAPVVAVAAAASNPETLYVSVHGDGLWKSEDAGRSWVFAMDRPWLADAERDLTALASVDLASGMGGIWLYAGTGLGLTRVPDCFCRWQDVQPGDAMDALVSGAAPAPEAPLPTGEPIHALVSAASVPMRLYAALPSGVWASADAGVVWAQRSSFRTDAVAVHPNNADQVVALTADGLIQTRDGGLSWTPLANN
;
A
#
# COMPACT_ATOMS: atom_id res chain seq x y z
N MET A 1 0.55 -2.65 17.71
CA MET A 1 0.16 -3.13 16.36
C MET A 1 -0.06 -1.91 15.50
N LEU A 2 0.58 -1.86 14.33
CA LEU A 2 0.66 -0.65 13.51
C LEU A 2 0.01 -0.82 12.14
N SER A 3 -0.06 -2.05 11.62
CA SER A 3 -0.59 -2.33 10.28
C SER A 3 -1.10 -3.76 10.17
N PHE A 4 -2.01 -3.98 9.22
CA PHE A 4 -2.54 -5.28 8.85
C PHE A 4 -2.48 -5.51 7.35
N ALA A 5 -2.33 -6.77 6.95
CA ALA A 5 -2.51 -7.21 5.57
C ALA A 5 -3.38 -8.47 5.50
N THR A 6 -4.14 -8.58 4.41
CA THR A 6 -4.92 -9.77 4.06
C THR A 6 -4.68 -10.11 2.59
N HIS A 7 -5.10 -11.30 2.16
CA HIS A 7 -4.99 -11.72 0.77
C HIS A 7 -6.27 -12.43 0.32
N ASN A 8 -6.74 -12.12 -0.90
CA ASN A 8 -8.01 -12.65 -1.41
C ASN A 8 -8.04 -14.18 -1.51
N ASP A 9 -6.93 -14.80 -1.92
CA ASP A 9 -6.83 -16.26 -2.06
C ASP A 9 -6.61 -17.01 -0.73
N ARG A 10 -6.50 -16.31 0.40
CA ARG A 10 -6.36 -16.89 1.74
C ARG A 10 -7.34 -16.25 2.70
N ALA A 11 -8.61 -16.60 2.55
CA ALA A 11 -9.64 -16.22 3.50
C ALA A 11 -9.25 -16.63 4.93
N GLY A 12 -9.45 -15.74 5.90
CA GLY A 12 -9.08 -15.95 7.30
C GLY A 12 -7.62 -15.62 7.63
N ARG A 13 -6.74 -15.49 6.63
CA ARG A 13 -5.35 -15.08 6.88
C ARG A 13 -5.25 -13.59 7.14
N ILE A 14 -4.63 -13.22 8.25
CA ILE A 14 -4.33 -11.83 8.61
C ILE A 14 -2.89 -11.75 9.09
N ALA A 15 -2.06 -10.92 8.45
CA ALA A 15 -0.74 -10.56 8.94
C ALA A 15 -0.82 -9.23 9.68
N ALA A 16 -0.15 -9.13 10.83
CA ALA A 16 -0.13 -7.95 11.69
C ALA A 16 1.29 -7.50 11.99
N GLY A 17 1.59 -6.24 11.73
CA GLY A 17 2.86 -5.59 12.10
C GLY A 17 2.80 -5.08 13.54
N LEU A 18 3.84 -5.37 14.32
CA LEU A 18 3.86 -5.10 15.76
C LEU A 18 4.74 -3.87 16.09
N SER A 19 4.27 -3.08 17.07
CA SER A 19 4.93 -1.83 17.49
C SER A 19 6.18 -2.05 18.33
N ASN A 20 6.29 -3.20 18.98
CA ASN A 20 7.48 -3.66 19.68
C ASN A 20 8.38 -4.55 18.79
N GLY A 21 8.06 -4.64 17.50
CA GLY A 21 8.78 -5.40 16.49
C GLY A 21 8.24 -6.80 16.21
N GLY A 22 8.54 -7.28 15.00
CA GLY A 22 8.07 -8.55 14.47
C GLY A 22 6.68 -8.51 13.82
N VAL A 23 6.28 -9.66 13.32
CA VAL A 23 4.99 -9.90 12.66
C VAL A 23 4.28 -11.04 13.38
N ALA A 24 2.96 -10.93 13.51
CA ALA A 24 2.09 -12.03 13.90
C ALA A 24 1.18 -12.40 12.74
N LEU A 25 0.89 -13.69 12.58
CA LEU A 25 -0.01 -14.21 11.55
C LEU A 25 -1.16 -14.95 12.22
N SER A 26 -2.38 -14.67 11.78
CA SER A 26 -3.56 -15.47 12.04
C SER A 26 -3.96 -16.19 10.76
N GLU A 27 -4.47 -17.41 10.88
CA GLU A 27 -5.05 -18.21 9.78
C GLU A 27 -6.56 -18.46 9.96
N ASP A 28 -7.17 -17.91 11.02
CA ASP A 28 -8.54 -18.20 11.46
C ASP A 28 -9.40 -16.95 11.66
N GLY A 29 -9.06 -15.86 10.96
CA GLY A 29 -9.78 -14.59 11.02
C GLY A 29 -9.51 -13.79 12.29
N GLY A 30 -8.35 -14.00 12.91
CA GLY A 30 -7.90 -13.27 14.09
C GLY A 30 -8.27 -13.92 15.43
N GLN A 31 -8.77 -15.16 15.44
CA GLN A 31 -9.11 -15.88 16.68
C GLN A 31 -7.86 -16.36 17.41
N SER A 32 -6.85 -16.80 16.66
CA SER A 32 -5.52 -17.14 17.17
C SER A 32 -4.41 -16.52 16.33
N TRP A 33 -3.24 -16.33 16.95
CA TRP A 33 -2.10 -15.63 16.36
C TRP A 33 -0.80 -16.36 16.67
N GLU A 34 0.07 -16.46 15.67
CA GLU A 34 1.41 -17.05 15.78
C GLU A 34 2.47 -15.99 15.46
N ALA A 35 3.54 -15.91 16.27
CA ALA A 35 4.67 -15.04 15.97
C ALA A 35 5.45 -15.58 14.76
N ARG A 36 5.69 -14.71 13.78
CA ARG A 36 6.28 -15.01 12.48
C ARG A 36 7.34 -13.95 12.17
N SER A 37 8.45 -14.00 12.92
CA SER A 37 9.45 -12.92 12.95
C SER A 37 10.89 -13.39 12.80
N GLN A 38 11.15 -14.63 12.41
CA GLN A 38 12.52 -15.15 12.34
C GLN A 38 13.34 -14.36 11.32
N GLY A 39 14.47 -13.81 11.77
CA GLY A 39 15.37 -13.01 10.92
C GLY A 39 15.01 -11.54 10.83
N LEU A 40 13.84 -11.11 11.31
CA LEU A 40 13.52 -9.68 11.42
C LEU A 40 14.31 -9.03 12.56
N PRO A 41 14.71 -7.76 12.40
CA PRO A 41 15.26 -6.96 13.49
C PRO A 41 14.20 -6.68 14.57
N GLU A 42 14.67 -6.46 15.80
CA GLU A 42 13.83 -6.03 16.92
C GLU A 42 13.50 -4.53 16.84
N ALA A 43 12.72 -4.15 15.83
CA ALA A 43 12.29 -2.77 15.60
C ALA A 43 10.84 -2.74 15.09
N PRO A 44 10.10 -1.63 15.32
CA PRO A 44 8.69 -1.53 14.94
C PRO A 44 8.44 -1.86 13.47
N VAL A 45 7.48 -2.73 13.20
CA VAL A 45 6.99 -3.00 11.84
C VAL A 45 5.89 -2.00 11.51
N VAL A 46 6.19 -1.04 10.64
CA VAL A 46 5.34 0.13 10.34
C VAL A 46 4.23 -0.24 9.38
N ALA A 47 4.55 -0.91 8.27
CA ALA A 47 3.59 -1.34 7.28
C ALA A 47 3.79 -2.82 6.92
N VAL A 48 2.69 -3.51 6.62
CA VAL A 48 2.67 -4.89 6.13
C VAL A 48 1.86 -4.94 4.84
N ALA A 49 2.32 -5.69 3.86
CA ALA A 49 1.55 -6.02 2.65
C ALA A 49 1.74 -7.49 2.27
N ALA A 50 0.67 -8.15 1.85
CA ALA A 50 0.76 -9.43 1.15
C ALA A 50 0.98 -9.17 -0.35
N ALA A 51 1.80 -9.98 -1.01
CA ALA A 51 2.00 -9.87 -2.45
C ALA A 51 0.70 -10.22 -3.17
N ALA A 52 0.24 -9.38 -4.08
CA ALA A 52 -1.03 -9.59 -4.78
C ALA A 52 -1.06 -10.88 -5.62
N SER A 53 0.10 -11.38 -6.04
CA SER A 53 0.26 -12.59 -6.85
C SER A 53 0.46 -13.87 -6.04
N ASN A 54 0.82 -13.76 -4.75
CA ASN A 54 1.13 -14.92 -3.93
C ASN A 54 0.89 -14.64 -2.43
N PRO A 55 -0.08 -15.31 -1.79
CA PRO A 55 -0.38 -15.08 -0.38
C PRO A 55 0.69 -15.56 0.60
N GLU A 56 1.67 -16.36 0.17
CA GLU A 56 2.81 -16.77 1.00
C GLU A 56 3.91 -15.71 1.03
N THR A 57 3.89 -14.74 0.10
CA THR A 57 4.85 -13.66 0.06
C THR A 57 4.34 -12.45 0.83
N LEU A 58 5.11 -12.00 1.82
CA LEU A 58 4.82 -10.82 2.63
C LEU A 58 5.96 -9.81 2.54
N TYR A 59 5.60 -8.54 2.59
CA TYR A 59 6.52 -7.40 2.64
C TYR A 59 6.27 -6.59 3.90
N VAL A 60 7.33 -6.14 4.55
CA VAL A 60 7.22 -5.26 5.71
C VAL A 60 8.23 -4.14 5.67
N SER A 61 7.80 -2.95 6.09
CA SER A 61 8.73 -1.88 6.42
C SER A 61 9.07 -1.91 7.91
N VAL A 62 10.35 -1.88 8.21
CA VAL A 62 10.86 -1.78 9.57
C VAL A 62 11.33 -0.35 9.81
N HIS A 63 10.85 0.27 10.89
CA HIS A 63 11.21 1.64 11.23
C HIS A 63 12.72 1.80 11.45
N GLY A 64 13.30 2.83 10.83
CA GLY A 64 14.74 3.11 10.95
C GLY A 64 15.66 2.10 10.25
N ASP A 65 15.09 1.18 9.47
CA ASP A 65 15.85 0.19 8.70
C ASP A 65 15.42 0.24 7.22
N GLY A 66 14.70 -0.78 6.73
CA GLY A 66 14.29 -0.87 5.34
C GLY A 66 13.11 -1.81 5.11
N LEU A 67 12.99 -2.25 3.86
CA LEU A 67 12.01 -3.22 3.40
C LEU A 67 12.55 -4.64 3.58
N TRP A 68 11.74 -5.49 4.19
CA TRP A 68 12.00 -6.91 4.38
C TRP A 68 10.93 -7.74 3.66
N LYS A 69 11.33 -8.94 3.22
CA LYS A 69 10.49 -9.87 2.48
C LYS A 69 10.49 -11.23 3.15
N SER A 70 9.34 -11.87 3.14
CA SER A 70 9.18 -13.30 3.42
C SER A 70 8.53 -13.97 2.22
N GLU A 71 8.90 -15.22 1.95
CA GLU A 71 8.27 -16.07 0.91
C GLU A 71 7.55 -17.28 1.50
N ASP A 72 7.44 -17.35 2.83
CA ASP A 72 6.92 -18.49 3.59
C ASP A 72 5.91 -18.07 4.67
N ALA A 73 5.09 -17.07 4.37
CA ALA A 73 4.07 -16.48 5.24
C ALA A 73 4.65 -16.01 6.59
N GLY A 74 5.77 -15.29 6.52
CA GLY A 74 6.45 -14.66 7.64
C GLY A 74 7.25 -15.62 8.51
N ARG A 75 7.39 -16.90 8.17
CA ARG A 75 8.18 -17.82 9.02
C ARG A 75 9.64 -17.39 9.04
N SER A 76 10.18 -16.97 7.90
CA SER A 76 11.52 -16.38 7.79
C SER A 76 11.50 -15.12 6.94
N TRP A 77 12.40 -14.19 7.29
CA TRP A 77 12.51 -12.90 6.64
C TRP A 77 13.93 -12.65 6.15
N VAL A 78 14.01 -12.03 4.98
CA VAL A 78 15.25 -11.57 4.36
C VAL A 78 15.14 -10.08 4.08
N PHE A 79 16.24 -9.38 4.31
CA PHE A 79 16.36 -7.98 3.94
C PHE A 79 16.23 -7.85 2.42
N ALA A 80 15.31 -6.99 1.95
CA ALA A 80 15.08 -6.78 0.53
C ALA A 80 15.85 -5.56 0.04
N MET A 81 15.64 -4.40 0.68
CA MET A 81 16.33 -3.15 0.33
C MET A 81 16.11 -2.04 1.37
N ASP A 82 17.00 -1.04 1.38
CA ASP A 82 16.87 0.19 2.16
C ASP A 82 16.82 1.45 1.24
N ARG A 83 16.81 2.63 1.88
CA ARG A 83 16.81 3.96 1.23
C ARG A 83 17.81 4.91 1.95
N PRO A 84 19.10 4.56 2.02
CA PRO A 84 20.01 5.16 3.01
C PRO A 84 20.43 6.60 2.68
N TRP A 85 20.19 7.05 1.45
CA TRP A 85 20.58 8.39 0.97
C TRP A 85 19.45 9.42 0.97
N LEU A 86 18.25 9.05 1.41
CA LEU A 86 17.10 9.95 1.45
C LEU A 86 16.94 10.58 2.85
N ALA A 87 16.25 11.73 2.91
CA ALA A 87 15.83 12.31 4.17
C ALA A 87 14.82 11.38 4.88
N ASP A 88 14.77 11.43 6.22
CA ASP A 88 13.95 10.51 7.03
C ASP A 88 12.47 10.45 6.57
N ALA A 89 11.89 11.61 6.22
CA ALA A 89 10.50 11.69 5.75
C ALA A 89 10.23 10.95 4.42
N GLU A 90 11.25 10.69 3.61
CA GLU A 90 11.17 9.89 2.38
C GLU A 90 11.69 8.46 2.56
N ARG A 91 12.56 8.28 3.55
CA ARG A 91 13.18 7.00 3.88
C ARG A 91 12.19 6.06 4.59
N ASP A 92 11.43 6.58 5.55
CA ASP A 92 10.47 5.79 6.32
C ASP A 92 9.20 5.54 5.49
N LEU A 93 8.88 4.25 5.32
CA LEU A 93 7.70 3.82 4.58
C LEU A 93 6.52 3.70 5.55
N THR A 94 5.51 4.55 5.37
CA THR A 94 4.33 4.65 6.24
C THR A 94 3.20 3.73 5.82
N ALA A 95 3.13 3.38 4.53
CA ALA A 95 2.12 2.48 3.98
C ALA A 95 2.73 1.63 2.86
N LEU A 96 2.23 0.42 2.68
CA LEU A 96 2.62 -0.49 1.59
C LEU A 96 1.37 -1.03 0.89
N ALA A 97 1.42 -1.12 -0.44
CA ALA A 97 0.42 -1.83 -1.23
C ALA A 97 1.10 -2.63 -2.35
N SER A 98 0.82 -3.93 -2.42
CA SER A 98 1.21 -4.75 -3.56
C SER A 98 0.14 -4.67 -4.64
N VAL A 99 0.56 -4.58 -5.90
CA VAL A 99 -0.33 -4.42 -7.05
C VAL A 99 0.10 -5.38 -8.14
N ASP A 100 -0.80 -6.28 -8.54
CA ASP A 100 -0.57 -7.23 -9.63
C ASP A 100 -0.62 -6.52 -10.99
N LEU A 101 0.55 -6.23 -11.53
CA LEU A 101 0.75 -5.50 -12.77
C LEU A 101 1.98 -6.06 -13.48
N ALA A 102 1.77 -6.58 -14.68
CA ALA A 102 2.80 -7.23 -15.49
C ALA A 102 4.01 -6.33 -15.80
N SER A 103 3.84 -5.01 -15.78
CA SER A 103 4.95 -4.04 -15.96
C SER A 103 5.97 -4.07 -14.82
N GLY A 104 5.67 -4.74 -13.70
CA GLY A 104 6.53 -4.87 -12.54
C GLY A 104 7.66 -5.92 -12.65
N MET A 105 8.04 -6.35 -13.86
CA MET A 105 9.17 -7.26 -14.16
C MET A 105 9.16 -8.64 -13.47
N GLY A 106 7.95 -9.13 -13.18
CA GLY A 106 7.66 -10.49 -12.69
C GLY A 106 6.32 -10.58 -11.96
N GLY A 107 5.51 -9.53 -12.11
CA GLY A 107 4.06 -9.58 -11.90
C GLY A 107 3.56 -8.57 -10.89
N ILE A 108 4.43 -7.91 -10.11
CA ILE A 108 3.96 -6.93 -9.12
C ILE A 108 4.74 -5.61 -9.14
N TRP A 109 4.04 -4.56 -8.76
CA TRP A 109 4.64 -3.36 -8.17
C TRP A 109 4.36 -3.33 -6.68
N LEU A 110 5.36 -3.01 -5.88
CA LEU A 110 5.16 -2.63 -4.48
C LEU A 110 5.19 -1.10 -4.38
N TYR A 111 4.04 -0.53 -4.06
CA TYR A 111 3.92 0.90 -3.79
C TYR A 111 4.19 1.15 -2.32
N ALA A 112 4.90 2.23 -2.03
CA ALA A 112 5.21 2.68 -0.70
C ALA A 112 4.86 4.15 -0.53
N GLY A 113 4.01 4.41 0.46
CA GLY A 113 3.75 5.76 0.96
C GLY A 113 4.85 6.22 1.90
N THR A 114 5.17 7.51 1.84
CA THR A 114 6.15 8.17 2.70
C THR A 114 5.52 9.44 3.31
N GLY A 115 6.30 10.18 4.09
CA GLY A 115 5.94 11.50 4.58
C GLY A 115 5.92 12.60 3.50
N LEU A 116 6.43 12.32 2.30
CA LEU A 116 6.55 13.29 1.21
C LEU A 116 5.71 12.94 -0.03
N GLY A 117 5.33 11.67 -0.20
CA GLY A 117 4.52 11.23 -1.33
C GLY A 117 4.55 9.72 -1.55
N LEU A 118 4.36 9.33 -2.80
CA LEU A 118 4.22 7.95 -3.23
C LEU A 118 5.37 7.54 -4.13
N THR A 119 6.00 6.41 -3.81
CA THR A 119 7.02 5.79 -4.68
C THR A 119 6.67 4.31 -4.90
N ARG A 120 7.34 3.67 -5.86
CA ARG A 120 7.16 2.24 -6.12
C ARG A 120 8.47 1.56 -6.49
N VAL A 121 8.48 0.24 -6.35
CA VAL A 121 9.61 -0.62 -6.73
C VAL A 121 9.06 -1.88 -7.44
N PRO A 122 9.71 -2.37 -8.51
CA PRO A 122 9.33 -3.64 -9.12
C PRO A 122 9.74 -4.82 -8.22
N ASP A 123 9.27 -6.01 -8.54
CA ASP A 123 9.51 -7.22 -7.76
C ASP A 123 10.99 -7.63 -7.60
N CYS A 124 11.85 -7.17 -8.51
CA CYS A 124 13.29 -7.38 -8.45
C CYS A 124 13.98 -6.54 -7.36
N PHE A 125 13.25 -5.62 -6.71
CA PHE A 125 13.75 -4.68 -5.70
C PHE A 125 14.99 -3.91 -6.15
N CYS A 126 15.10 -3.67 -7.45
CA CYS A 126 16.30 -3.11 -8.05
C CYS A 126 16.47 -1.61 -7.73
N ARG A 127 15.36 -0.86 -7.69
CA ARG A 127 15.38 0.59 -7.47
C ARG A 127 13.98 1.15 -7.13
N TRP A 128 13.92 1.96 -6.08
CA TRP A 128 12.77 2.84 -5.84
C TRP A 128 12.68 3.94 -6.89
N GLN A 129 11.48 4.20 -7.36
CA GLN A 129 11.21 5.23 -8.36
C GLN A 129 9.89 5.93 -8.10
N ASP A 130 9.77 7.12 -8.68
CA ASP A 130 8.50 7.83 -8.76
C ASP A 130 7.50 7.07 -9.64
N VAL A 131 6.21 7.32 -9.37
CA VAL A 131 5.12 6.77 -10.16
C VAL A 131 4.94 7.65 -11.38
N GLN A 132 5.22 7.11 -12.56
CA GLN A 132 5.22 7.82 -13.83
C GLN A 132 4.47 7.01 -14.90
N PRO A 133 3.95 7.66 -15.95
CA PRO A 133 3.36 7.00 -17.11
C PRO A 133 4.35 6.05 -17.77
N GLY A 134 3.86 4.91 -18.27
CA GLY A 134 4.71 3.89 -18.89
C GLY A 134 5.34 4.33 -20.22
N ASP A 135 4.74 5.30 -20.91
CA ASP A 135 5.17 5.83 -22.20
C ASP A 135 6.02 7.11 -22.09
N ALA A 136 6.34 7.57 -20.88
CA ALA A 136 7.06 8.82 -20.67
C ALA A 136 8.38 8.88 -21.46
N MET A 137 9.12 7.77 -21.49
CA MET A 137 10.38 7.66 -22.25
C MET A 137 10.15 7.62 -23.77
N ASP A 138 9.12 6.90 -24.23
CA ASP A 138 8.80 6.79 -25.65
C ASP A 138 8.32 8.14 -26.20
N ALA A 139 7.49 8.87 -25.44
CA ALA A 139 7.02 10.20 -25.77
C ALA A 139 8.20 11.19 -25.88
N LEU A 140 9.17 11.12 -24.97
CA LEU A 140 10.40 11.92 -25.03
C LEU A 140 11.22 11.62 -26.29
N VAL A 141 11.36 10.35 -26.66
CA VAL A 141 12.12 9.93 -27.86
C VAL A 141 11.39 10.34 -29.15
N SER A 142 10.06 10.26 -29.18
CA SER A 142 9.26 10.62 -30.36
C SER A 142 8.97 12.13 -30.47
N GLY A 143 9.33 12.93 -29.47
CA GLY A 143 8.97 14.35 -29.38
C GLY A 143 7.47 14.59 -29.15
N ALA A 144 6.73 13.58 -28.70
CA ALA A 144 5.34 13.72 -28.31
C ALA A 144 5.24 14.32 -26.91
N ALA A 145 4.12 15.00 -26.59
CA ALA A 145 3.87 15.39 -25.21
C ALA A 145 3.65 14.11 -24.37
N PRO A 146 4.31 13.97 -23.20
CA PRO A 146 4.07 12.83 -22.32
C PRO A 146 2.62 12.83 -21.84
N ALA A 147 2.10 11.64 -21.49
CA ALA A 147 0.78 11.51 -20.89
C ALA A 147 0.66 12.43 -19.66
N PRO A 148 -0.52 13.05 -19.42
CA PRO A 148 -0.71 13.94 -18.29
C PRO A 148 -0.54 13.17 -16.96
N GLU A 149 0.12 13.82 -16.01
CA GLU A 149 0.33 13.31 -14.66
C GLU A 149 -0.43 14.18 -13.65
N ALA A 150 -0.95 13.55 -12.60
CA ALA A 150 -1.51 14.24 -11.45
C ALA A 150 -1.14 13.45 -10.19
N PRO A 151 0.09 13.59 -9.67
CA PRO A 151 0.51 12.86 -8.48
C PRO A 151 -0.29 13.30 -7.25
N LEU A 152 -0.18 12.51 -6.17
CA LEU A 152 -0.70 12.91 -4.86
C LEU A 152 -0.03 14.22 -4.38
N PRO A 153 -0.71 15.00 -3.50
CA PRO A 153 -0.13 16.19 -2.90
C PRO A 153 1.23 15.94 -2.25
N THR A 154 2.20 16.79 -2.55
CA THR A 154 3.55 16.73 -1.95
C THR A 154 3.54 17.27 -0.53
N GLY A 155 4.29 16.62 0.37
CA GLY A 155 4.44 17.07 1.76
C GLY A 155 3.28 16.67 2.68
N GLU A 156 2.38 15.81 2.20
CA GLU A 156 1.38 15.14 3.03
C GLU A 156 1.77 13.67 3.22
N PRO A 157 1.77 13.17 4.47
CA PRO A 157 2.00 11.75 4.72
C PRO A 157 0.86 10.90 4.16
N ILE A 158 1.21 9.80 3.51
CA ILE A 158 0.24 8.79 3.12
C ILE A 158 -0.01 7.88 4.32
N HIS A 159 -1.20 7.97 4.92
CA HIS A 159 -1.58 7.17 6.09
C HIS A 159 -1.95 5.73 5.71
N ALA A 160 -2.62 5.56 4.57
CA ALA A 160 -2.96 4.24 4.05
C ALA A 160 -2.99 4.26 2.52
N LEU A 161 -2.65 3.13 1.92
CA LEU A 161 -2.69 2.90 0.50
C LEU A 161 -3.24 1.50 0.26
N VAL A 162 -4.20 1.37 -0.65
CA VAL A 162 -4.82 0.08 -0.96
C VAL A 162 -5.06 -0.05 -2.46
N SER A 163 -4.80 -1.23 -3.01
CA SER A 163 -5.14 -1.61 -4.37
C SER A 163 -6.44 -2.40 -4.40
N ALA A 164 -7.27 -2.18 -5.42
CA ALA A 164 -8.44 -3.01 -5.63
C ALA A 164 -8.03 -4.29 -6.34
N ALA A 165 -8.11 -5.43 -5.66
CA ALA A 165 -7.74 -6.70 -6.26
C ALA A 165 -8.60 -7.08 -7.49
N SER A 166 -9.87 -6.63 -7.53
CA SER A 166 -10.75 -6.82 -8.71
C SER A 166 -10.34 -5.99 -9.93
N VAL A 167 -9.60 -4.89 -9.73
CA VAL A 167 -9.11 -4.00 -10.80
C VAL A 167 -7.75 -3.45 -10.35
N PRO A 168 -6.62 -4.12 -10.63
CA PRO A 168 -5.31 -3.77 -10.06
C PRO A 168 -4.85 -2.32 -10.32
N MET A 169 -5.32 -1.69 -11.40
CA MET A 169 -5.00 -0.28 -11.70
C MET A 169 -5.77 0.72 -10.82
N ARG A 170 -6.81 0.29 -10.10
CA ARG A 170 -7.58 1.12 -9.16
C ARG A 170 -6.88 1.13 -7.82
N LEU A 171 -6.41 2.31 -7.41
CA LEU A 171 -5.79 2.55 -6.11
C LEU A 171 -6.58 3.60 -5.31
N TYR A 172 -6.56 3.46 -3.99
CA TYR A 172 -7.07 4.46 -3.05
C TYR A 172 -5.99 4.81 -2.02
N ALA A 173 -5.88 6.10 -1.70
CA ALA A 173 -4.96 6.61 -0.70
C ALA A 173 -5.70 7.47 0.34
N ALA A 174 -5.33 7.31 1.60
CA ALA A 174 -5.79 8.12 2.72
C ALA A 174 -4.71 9.14 3.10
N LEU A 175 -5.04 10.42 2.98
CA LEU A 175 -4.19 11.54 3.32
C LEU A 175 -4.90 12.47 4.32
N PRO A 176 -4.17 13.38 5.00
CA PRO A 176 -4.75 14.48 5.75
C PRO A 176 -5.75 15.33 4.96
N SER A 177 -5.51 15.54 3.66
CA SER A 177 -6.43 16.23 2.74
C SER A 177 -7.66 15.39 2.33
N GLY A 178 -7.62 14.07 2.52
CA GLY A 178 -8.76 13.18 2.39
C GLY A 178 -8.51 11.93 1.58
N VAL A 179 -9.57 11.36 1.00
CA VAL A 179 -9.48 10.17 0.16
C VAL A 179 -9.15 10.57 -1.26
N TRP A 180 -8.12 9.94 -1.82
CA TRP A 180 -7.72 10.09 -3.22
C TRP A 180 -7.89 8.76 -3.95
N ALA A 181 -8.24 8.80 -5.23
CA ALA A 181 -8.37 7.61 -6.06
C ALA A 181 -7.64 7.77 -7.39
N SER A 182 -7.00 6.70 -7.85
CA SER A 182 -6.38 6.60 -9.18
C SER A 182 -7.02 5.46 -9.98
N ALA A 183 -7.11 5.62 -11.30
CA ALA A 183 -7.62 4.59 -12.22
C ALA A 183 -6.50 3.94 -13.05
N ASP A 184 -5.27 4.43 -12.92
CA ASP A 184 -4.16 4.20 -13.83
C ASP A 184 -2.88 3.82 -13.08
N ALA A 185 -3.04 3.06 -12.00
CA ALA A 185 -1.94 2.59 -11.15
C ALA A 185 -1.10 3.73 -10.57
N GLY A 186 -1.76 4.79 -10.11
CA GLY A 186 -1.17 5.86 -9.32
C GLY A 186 -0.49 6.98 -10.11
N VAL A 187 -0.69 7.05 -11.43
CA VAL A 187 -0.14 8.11 -12.28
C VAL A 187 -0.98 9.39 -12.19
N VAL A 188 -2.30 9.25 -12.22
CA VAL A 188 -3.27 10.35 -12.05
C VAL A 188 -4.17 10.06 -10.86
N TRP A 189 -4.19 10.99 -9.91
CA TRP A 189 -5.03 10.96 -8.72
C TRP A 189 -6.09 12.04 -8.76
N ALA A 190 -7.29 11.68 -8.31
CA ALA A 190 -8.39 12.61 -8.10
C ALA A 190 -8.83 12.56 -6.63
N GLN A 191 -8.97 13.73 -6.01
CA GLN A 191 -9.54 13.84 -4.67
C GLN A 191 -11.02 13.43 -4.71
N ARG A 192 -11.40 12.50 -3.83
CA ARG A 192 -12.75 11.93 -3.69
C ARG A 192 -13.45 12.37 -2.41
N SER A 193 -12.70 12.87 -1.44
CA SER A 193 -13.25 13.52 -0.24
C SER A 193 -12.28 14.56 0.30
N SER A 194 -12.78 15.50 1.10
CA SER A 194 -11.99 16.52 1.78
C SER A 194 -11.89 16.29 3.29
N PHE A 195 -12.37 15.14 3.78
CA PHE A 195 -12.32 14.80 5.20
C PHE A 195 -10.99 14.13 5.50
N ARG A 196 -10.26 14.61 6.51
CA ARG A 196 -9.05 13.94 6.99
C ARG A 196 -9.32 12.46 7.18
N THR A 197 -8.51 11.63 6.51
CA THR A 197 -8.70 10.19 6.48
C THR A 197 -7.43 9.50 6.98
N ASP A 198 -7.60 8.55 7.89
CA ASP A 198 -6.49 7.83 8.50
C ASP A 198 -6.36 6.40 7.96
N ALA A 199 -7.45 5.80 7.46
CA ALA A 199 -7.41 4.49 6.83
C ALA A 199 -8.47 4.36 5.72
N VAL A 200 -8.17 3.51 4.73
CA VAL A 200 -9.10 3.13 3.67
C VAL A 200 -9.05 1.62 3.44
N ALA A 201 -10.19 1.02 3.14
CA ALA A 201 -10.32 -0.38 2.76
C ALA A 201 -11.23 -0.50 1.54
N VAL A 202 -10.84 -1.28 0.55
CA VAL A 202 -11.62 -1.53 -0.66
C VAL A 202 -12.23 -2.93 -0.59
N HIS A 203 -13.46 -3.06 -1.08
CA HIS A 203 -14.12 -4.36 -1.17
C HIS A 203 -13.35 -5.28 -2.13
N PRO A 204 -13.05 -6.54 -1.75
CA PRO A 204 -12.12 -7.40 -2.50
C PRO A 204 -12.59 -7.68 -3.93
N ASN A 205 -13.90 -7.77 -4.14
CA ASN A 205 -14.52 -8.09 -5.42
C ASN A 205 -15.22 -6.90 -6.09
N ASN A 206 -15.14 -5.69 -5.51
CA ASN A 206 -15.79 -4.52 -6.06
C ASN A 206 -14.98 -3.26 -5.78
N ALA A 207 -14.25 -2.81 -6.81
CA ALA A 207 -13.34 -1.68 -6.73
C ALA A 207 -14.04 -0.35 -6.38
N ASP A 208 -15.36 -0.22 -6.58
CA ASP A 208 -16.11 1.02 -6.32
C ASP A 208 -16.70 1.07 -4.89
N GLN A 209 -16.61 -0.02 -4.13
CA GLN A 209 -17.03 -0.06 -2.73
C GLN A 209 -15.81 0.14 -1.82
N VAL A 210 -15.79 1.27 -1.11
CA VAL A 210 -14.69 1.65 -0.23
C VAL A 210 -15.26 2.12 1.10
N VAL A 211 -14.58 1.74 2.19
CA VAL A 211 -14.81 2.29 3.52
C VAL A 211 -13.58 3.11 3.91
N ALA A 212 -13.81 4.27 4.49
CA ALA A 212 -12.75 5.14 4.98
C ALA A 212 -13.01 5.48 6.46
N LEU A 213 -11.93 5.54 7.23
CA LEU A 213 -11.92 6.00 8.62
C LEU A 213 -11.53 7.47 8.65
N THR A 214 -12.44 8.31 9.13
CA THR A 214 -12.21 9.74 9.36
C THR A 214 -12.19 10.04 10.85
N ALA A 215 -11.86 11.29 11.20
CA ALA A 215 -11.92 11.77 12.57
C ALA A 215 -13.34 11.68 13.19
N ASP A 216 -14.38 11.71 12.37
CA ASP A 216 -15.78 11.71 12.81
C ASP A 216 -16.46 10.33 12.73
N GLY A 217 -15.74 9.31 12.23
CA GLY A 217 -16.22 7.94 12.15
C GLY A 217 -15.97 7.27 10.80
N LEU A 218 -16.69 6.16 10.56
CA LEU A 218 -16.59 5.43 9.31
C LEU A 218 -17.53 6.03 8.26
N ILE A 219 -17.02 6.23 7.06
CA ILE A 219 -17.81 6.57 5.87
C ILE A 219 -17.61 5.49 4.82
N GLN A 220 -18.62 5.30 3.97
CA GLN A 220 -18.56 4.37 2.85
C GLN A 220 -18.96 5.07 1.55
N THR A 221 -18.43 4.56 0.46
CA THR A 221 -18.86 4.84 -0.92
C THR A 221 -19.20 3.53 -1.62
N ARG A 222 -20.08 3.59 -2.62
CA ARG A 222 -20.42 2.47 -3.51
C ARG A 222 -20.24 2.83 -4.99
N ASP A 223 -19.68 4.01 -5.27
CA ASP A 223 -19.54 4.61 -6.59
C ASP A 223 -18.11 5.12 -6.83
N GLY A 224 -17.13 4.50 -6.16
CA GLY A 224 -15.71 4.82 -6.34
C GLY A 224 -15.29 6.16 -5.74
N GLY A 225 -16.07 6.68 -4.79
CA GLY A 225 -15.81 7.92 -4.07
C GLY A 225 -16.43 9.15 -4.71
N LEU A 226 -17.43 9.00 -5.59
CA LEU A 226 -18.21 10.13 -6.10
C LEU A 226 -19.18 10.65 -5.04
N SER A 227 -19.69 9.76 -4.18
CA SER A 227 -20.49 10.09 -3.02
C SER A 227 -20.09 9.26 -1.80
N TRP A 228 -20.26 9.85 -0.61
CA TRP A 228 -19.94 9.23 0.67
C TRP A 228 -21.12 9.32 1.63
N THR A 229 -21.38 8.22 2.33
CA THR A 229 -22.40 8.13 3.37
C THR A 229 -21.78 7.65 4.67
N PRO A 230 -22.18 8.19 5.84
CA PRO A 230 -21.78 7.62 7.13
C PRO A 230 -22.20 6.15 7.25
N LEU A 231 -21.29 5.32 7.73
CA LEU A 231 -21.63 3.97 8.17
C LEU A 231 -22.20 4.11 9.59
N ALA A 232 -23.49 3.85 9.77
CA ALA A 232 -24.09 3.97 11.10
C ALA A 232 -23.41 3.01 12.08
N ASN A 233 -22.99 3.54 13.25
CA ASN A 233 -22.56 2.72 14.38
C ASN A 233 -23.82 2.04 14.94
N ASN A 234 -24.06 0.77 14.62
CA ASN A 234 -25.02 -0.06 15.33
C ASN A 234 -24.43 -0.56 16.64
#